data_AF-A0A6P0XXF8-F1
#
_entry.id   AF-A0A6P0XXF8-F1
#
_cell.length_a   1.000
_cell.length_b   1.000
_cell.length_c   1.000
_cell.angle_alpha   90.00
_cell.angle_beta   90.00
_cell.angle_gamma   90.00
#
_symmetry.space_group_name_H-M   'P 1'
#
loop_
_entity.id
_entity.type
_entity.pdbx_description
1 polymer ?
#
loop_
_entity_poly.entity_id
_entity_poly.type
_entity_poly.pdbx_seq_one_letter_code
_entity_poly.pdbx_strand_id
1 'polypeptide(L)'
;CPYAIDGVNHAPYGAMGGWVSSINAAAKPEVKDAAYALISYISQPAQSNIDVTIGITGFNPYRRSQFTNREAWVEAGIGEEAASKYLGGISVSLRNPNMVLDLRIPENALYQREILDTALASFLTGKITRDQTMEQIEREWEEVTNKMGRDSQLQDYRDSLGVE
;
A
#
# COMPACT_ATOMS: atom_id res chain seq x y z
N CYS A 1 11.44 -9.00 -18.35
CA CYS A 1 10.30 -8.93 -17.42
C CYS A 1 9.29 -10.01 -17.86
N PRO A 2 9.12 -11.11 -17.10
CA PRO A 2 8.41 -12.30 -17.57
C PRO A 2 6.90 -12.10 -17.80
N TYR A 3 6.32 -11.01 -17.28
CA TYR A 3 4.90 -10.68 -17.43
C TYR A 3 4.66 -9.40 -18.26
N ALA A 4 5.63 -9.01 -19.09
CA ALA A 4 5.45 -7.89 -20.01
C ALA A 4 4.47 -8.27 -21.13
N ILE A 5 3.59 -7.33 -21.50
CA ILE A 5 2.67 -7.44 -22.63
C ILE A 5 3.21 -6.48 -23.69
N ASP A 6 3.52 -6.98 -24.88
CA ASP A 6 4.09 -6.20 -26.00
C ASP A 6 5.33 -5.37 -25.61
N GLY A 7 6.16 -5.91 -24.72
CA GLY A 7 7.36 -5.25 -24.20
C GLY A 7 7.10 -4.21 -23.11
N VAL A 8 5.84 -3.96 -22.74
CA VAL A 8 5.45 -3.05 -21.65
C VAL A 8 5.28 -3.81 -20.35
N ASN A 9 5.98 -3.37 -19.31
CA ASN A 9 5.79 -3.90 -17.96
C ASN A 9 4.60 -3.21 -17.27
N HIS A 10 3.53 -3.95 -16.98
CA HIS A 10 2.39 -3.46 -16.22
C HIS A 10 2.56 -3.84 -14.74
N ALA A 11 3.04 -2.88 -13.95
CA ALA A 11 3.32 -3.05 -12.53
C ALA A 11 2.40 -2.12 -11.73
N PRO A 12 1.21 -2.57 -11.29
CA PRO A 12 0.35 -1.75 -10.45
C PRO A 12 1.10 -1.41 -9.17
N TYR A 13 1.09 -0.14 -8.80
CA TYR A 13 1.62 0.31 -7.53
C TYR A 13 0.51 0.22 -6.49
N GLY A 14 0.68 -0.64 -5.50
CA GLY A 14 -0.22 -0.76 -4.35
C GLY A 14 -0.05 0.39 -3.36
N ALA A 15 -0.01 1.63 -3.87
CA ALA A 15 0.28 2.84 -3.13
C ALA A 15 -0.67 2.96 -1.93
N MET A 16 -0.10 3.04 -0.72
CA MET A 16 -0.82 2.83 0.53
C MET A 16 -1.36 1.41 0.63
N GLY A 17 -0.47 0.44 0.89
CA GLY A 17 -0.70 -1.01 0.99
C GLY A 17 -1.70 -1.49 2.05
N GLY A 18 -2.68 -0.65 2.40
CA GLY A 18 -3.70 -0.84 3.39
C GLY A 18 -3.29 -0.28 4.74
N TRP A 19 -4.26 -0.24 5.64
CA TRP A 19 -3.99 -0.06 7.06
C TRP A 19 -3.84 -1.42 7.72
N VAL A 20 -2.86 -1.54 8.61
CA VAL A 20 -2.65 -2.74 9.40
C VAL A 20 -2.82 -2.41 10.88
N SER A 21 -3.45 -3.32 11.62
CA SER A 21 -3.43 -3.27 13.07
C SER A 21 -2.27 -4.09 13.60
N SER A 22 -1.52 -3.54 14.55
CA SER A 22 -0.37 -4.21 15.17
C SER A 22 -0.47 -4.14 16.68
N ILE A 23 0.02 -5.17 17.38
CA ILE A 23 0.05 -5.22 18.84
C ILE A 23 1.50 -5.07 19.29
N ASN A 24 1.75 -4.11 20.18
CA ASN A 24 3.09 -3.87 20.70
C ASN A 24 3.59 -5.10 21.49
N ALA A 25 4.76 -5.62 21.12
CA ALA A 25 5.39 -6.76 21.77
C ALA A 25 5.69 -6.53 23.26
N ALA A 26 5.88 -5.28 23.70
CA ALA A 26 6.13 -4.92 25.10
C ALA A 26 4.86 -4.74 25.95
N ALA A 27 3.66 -4.81 25.36
CA ALA A 27 2.42 -4.67 26.11
C ALA A 27 2.23 -5.80 27.14
N LYS A 28 1.50 -5.52 28.23
CA LYS A 28 1.13 -6.53 29.22
C LYS A 28 0.25 -7.62 28.58
N PRO A 29 0.30 -8.88 29.06
CA PRO A 29 -0.47 -9.98 28.49
C PRO A 29 -1.96 -9.66 28.31
N GLU A 30 -2.62 -9.11 29.33
CA GLU A 30 -4.05 -8.78 29.31
C GLU A 30 -4.40 -7.70 28.27
N VAL A 31 -3.46 -6.79 27.98
CA VAL A 31 -3.62 -5.76 26.93
C VAL A 31 -3.49 -6.39 25.55
N LYS A 32 -2.57 -7.35 25.39
CA LYS A 32 -2.41 -8.08 24.13
C LYS A 32 -3.66 -8.90 23.81
N ASP A 33 -4.21 -9.58 24.81
CA ASP A 33 -5.43 -10.38 24.65
C ASP A 33 -6.62 -9.51 24.28
N ALA A 34 -6.81 -8.37 24.96
CA ALA A 34 -7.88 -7.42 24.64
C ALA A 34 -7.71 -6.80 23.24
N ALA A 35 -6.49 -6.40 22.87
CA ALA A 35 -6.20 -5.85 21.54
C ALA A 35 -6.46 -6.89 20.44
N TYR A 36 -6.01 -8.13 20.64
CA TYR A 36 -6.28 -9.23 19.71
C TYR A 36 -7.78 -9.50 19.56
N ALA A 37 -8.52 -9.55 20.68
CA ALA A 37 -9.96 -9.76 20.66
C ALA A 37 -10.68 -8.67 19.85
N LEU A 38 -10.32 -7.40 20.05
CA LEU A 38 -10.88 -6.28 19.29
C LEU A 38 -10.55 -6.37 17.79
N ILE A 39 -9.27 -6.53 17.45
CA ILE A 39 -8.80 -6.61 16.05
C ILE A 39 -9.47 -7.80 15.35
N SER A 40 -9.57 -8.94 16.02
CA SER A 40 -10.26 -10.13 15.52
C SER A 40 -11.74 -9.84 15.27
N TYR A 41 -12.44 -9.27 16.24
CA TYR A 41 -13.86 -8.94 16.13
C TYR A 41 -14.17 -8.01 14.95
N ILE A 42 -13.48 -6.87 14.83
CA ILE A 42 -13.73 -5.94 13.70
C ILE A 42 -13.35 -6.55 12.36
N SER A 43 -12.42 -7.49 12.35
CA SER A 43 -12.01 -8.16 11.11
C SER A 43 -12.98 -9.27 10.72
N GLN A 44 -13.79 -9.84 11.62
CA GLN A 44 -14.62 -11.00 11.31
C GLN A 44 -15.59 -10.74 10.14
N PRO A 45 -15.95 -11.77 9.34
CA PRO A 45 -16.81 -11.59 8.17
C PRO A 45 -18.13 -10.87 8.46
N ALA A 46 -18.74 -11.11 9.63
CA ALA A 46 -20.00 -10.50 10.02
C ALA A 46 -19.92 -8.96 10.15
N GLN A 47 -18.79 -8.43 10.60
CA GLN A 47 -18.53 -6.99 10.73
C GLN A 47 -17.96 -6.44 9.42
N SER A 48 -16.83 -7.01 9.00
CA SER A 48 -16.04 -6.52 7.87
C SER A 48 -16.77 -6.51 6.53
N ASN A 49 -17.73 -7.41 6.28
CA ASN A 49 -18.50 -7.39 5.03
C ASN A 49 -19.49 -6.21 4.98
N ILE A 50 -19.91 -5.68 6.12
CA ILE A 50 -20.74 -4.49 6.22
C ILE A 50 -19.84 -3.25 6.19
N ASP A 51 -18.73 -3.26 6.94
CA ASP A 51 -17.87 -2.08 7.08
C ASP A 51 -17.32 -1.57 5.74
N VAL A 52 -16.91 -2.48 4.84
CA VAL A 52 -16.37 -2.11 3.52
C VAL A 52 -17.40 -1.41 2.62
N THR A 53 -18.70 -1.56 2.89
CA THR A 53 -19.74 -0.94 2.08
C THR A 53 -20.18 0.43 2.63
N ILE A 54 -19.66 0.84 3.78
CA ILE A 54 -20.01 2.10 4.44
C ILE A 54 -18.88 3.11 4.25
N GLY A 55 -19.13 4.16 3.45
CA GLY A 55 -18.09 5.12 3.07
C GLY A 55 -17.34 5.80 4.23
N ILE A 56 -17.99 6.05 5.37
CA ILE A 56 -17.34 6.70 6.54
C ILE A 56 -16.28 5.81 7.22
N THR A 57 -16.32 4.49 7.00
CA THR A 57 -15.34 3.59 7.61
C THR A 57 -13.98 3.68 6.92
N GLY A 58 -13.95 4.13 5.66
CA GLY A 58 -12.74 4.21 4.84
C GLY A 58 -12.15 2.85 4.45
N PHE A 59 -12.81 1.72 4.74
CA PHE A 59 -12.31 0.40 4.40
C PHE A 59 -12.54 0.06 2.92
N ASN A 60 -11.47 -0.26 2.23
CA ASN A 60 -11.52 -0.95 0.94
C ASN A 60 -11.70 -2.47 1.15
N PRO A 61 -12.16 -3.24 0.14
CA PRO A 61 -12.20 -4.70 0.25
C PRO A 61 -10.80 -5.28 0.47
N TYR A 62 -10.67 -6.13 1.49
CA TYR A 62 -9.41 -6.75 1.91
C TYR A 62 -9.52 -8.28 2.11
N ARG A 63 -10.73 -8.84 2.01
CA ARG A 63 -11.00 -10.29 2.04
C ARG A 63 -11.36 -10.80 0.66
N ARG A 64 -10.92 -12.01 0.32
CA ARG A 64 -11.26 -12.66 -0.98
C ARG A 64 -12.77 -12.70 -1.24
N SER A 65 -13.57 -12.98 -0.21
CA SER A 65 -15.03 -13.06 -0.29
C SER A 65 -15.72 -11.73 -0.62
N GLN A 66 -15.10 -10.59 -0.26
CA GLN A 66 -15.66 -9.26 -0.53
C GLN A 66 -15.56 -8.91 -2.03
N PHE A 67 -14.65 -9.53 -2.78
CA PHE A 67 -14.55 -9.35 -4.23
C PHE A 67 -15.55 -10.18 -5.02
N THR A 68 -16.16 -11.20 -4.40
CA THR A 68 -17.12 -12.09 -5.05
C THR A 68 -18.58 -11.74 -4.72
N ASN A 69 -18.83 -11.12 -3.56
CA ASN A 69 -20.16 -10.67 -3.17
C ASN A 69 -20.42 -9.23 -3.63
N ARG A 70 -20.98 -9.05 -4.83
CA ARG A 70 -21.35 -7.73 -5.36
C ARG A 70 -22.66 -7.20 -4.80
N GLU A 71 -23.57 -8.09 -4.40
CA GLU A 71 -24.91 -7.76 -3.93
C GLU A 71 -24.86 -6.82 -2.72
N ALA A 72 -23.98 -7.11 -1.76
CA ALA A 72 -23.80 -6.27 -0.57
C ALA A 72 -23.44 -4.80 -0.90
N TRP A 73 -22.67 -4.57 -1.97
CA TRP A 73 -22.30 -3.22 -2.41
C TRP A 73 -23.46 -2.51 -3.12
N VAL A 74 -24.26 -3.26 -3.88
CA VAL A 74 -25.46 -2.74 -4.55
C VAL A 74 -26.54 -2.39 -3.54
N GLU A 75 -26.77 -3.24 -2.54
CA GLU A 75 -27.69 -2.98 -1.43
C GLU A 75 -27.26 -1.75 -0.61
N ALA A 76 -25.95 -1.50 -0.48
CA ALA A 76 -25.41 -0.30 0.14
C ALA A 76 -25.52 0.97 -0.75
N GLY A 77 -26.06 0.85 -1.97
CA GLY A 77 -26.36 1.96 -2.86
C GLY A 77 -25.30 2.25 -3.93
N ILE A 78 -24.28 1.40 -4.08
CA ILE A 78 -23.34 1.51 -5.19
C ILE A 78 -24.00 0.94 -6.45
N GLY A 79 -24.04 1.70 -7.54
CA GLY A 79 -24.57 1.20 -8.82
C GLY A 79 -23.82 -0.06 -9.29
N GLU A 80 -24.53 -1.02 -9.87
CA GLU A 80 -23.98 -2.35 -10.22
C GLU A 80 -22.71 -2.26 -11.09
N GLU A 81 -22.72 -1.41 -12.12
CA GLU A 81 -21.55 -1.19 -12.98
C GLU A 81 -20.37 -0.63 -12.19
N ALA A 82 -20.64 0.33 -11.29
CA ALA A 82 -19.61 0.94 -10.45
C ALA A 82 -19.02 -0.07 -9.46
N ALA A 83 -19.86 -0.88 -8.82
CA ALA A 83 -19.42 -1.96 -7.93
C ALA A 83 -18.56 -2.98 -8.70
N SER A 84 -18.97 -3.37 -9.91
CA SER A 84 -18.21 -4.30 -10.76
C SER A 84 -16.84 -3.74 -11.14
N LYS A 85 -16.77 -2.48 -11.60
CA LYS A 85 -15.50 -1.82 -11.96
C LYS A 85 -14.58 -1.65 -10.75
N TYR A 86 -15.12 -1.19 -9.63
CA TYR A 86 -14.34 -0.94 -8.41
C TYR A 86 -13.73 -2.23 -7.84
N LEU A 87 -14.56 -3.26 -7.61
CA LEU A 87 -14.08 -4.55 -7.10
C LEU A 87 -13.18 -5.26 -8.11
N GLY A 88 -13.51 -5.18 -9.40
CA GLY A 88 -12.71 -5.75 -10.48
C GLY A 88 -11.33 -5.12 -10.57
N GLY A 89 -11.25 -3.78 -10.55
CA GLY A 89 -9.99 -3.04 -10.61
C GLY A 89 -9.04 -3.39 -9.47
N ILE A 90 -9.54 -3.38 -8.23
CA ILE A 90 -8.73 -3.77 -7.06
C ILE A 90 -8.30 -5.24 -7.16
N SER A 91 -9.21 -6.14 -7.53
CA SER A 91 -8.93 -7.57 -7.66
C SER A 91 -7.88 -7.89 -8.74
N VAL A 92 -7.87 -7.14 -9.85
CA VAL A 92 -6.84 -7.28 -10.89
C VAL A 92 -5.49 -6.80 -10.39
N SER A 93 -5.46 -5.63 -9.75
CA SER A 93 -4.23 -5.08 -9.16
C SER A 93 -3.62 -6.06 -8.15
N LEU A 94 -4.39 -6.49 -7.14
CA LEU A 94 -3.91 -7.37 -6.06
C LEU A 94 -3.42 -8.75 -6.54
N ARG A 95 -3.87 -9.21 -7.71
CA ARG A 95 -3.45 -10.49 -8.30
C ARG A 95 -2.36 -10.34 -9.35
N ASN A 96 -1.92 -9.12 -9.66
CA ASN A 96 -0.88 -8.90 -10.65
C ASN A 96 0.47 -9.38 -10.09
N PRO A 97 1.18 -10.28 -10.80
CA PRO A 97 2.47 -10.81 -10.33
C PRO A 97 3.59 -9.76 -10.28
N ASN A 98 3.40 -8.61 -10.92
CA ASN A 98 4.30 -7.45 -10.89
C ASN A 98 3.81 -6.34 -9.94
N MET A 99 2.94 -6.64 -8.97
CA MET A 99 2.52 -5.66 -7.97
C MET A 99 3.75 -5.06 -7.27
N VAL A 100 3.84 -3.74 -7.25
CA VAL A 100 4.86 -2.99 -6.50
C VAL A 100 4.25 -2.59 -5.17
N LEU A 101 4.88 -2.99 -4.08
CA LEU A 101 4.51 -2.60 -2.73
C LEU A 101 5.21 -1.30 -2.32
N ASP A 102 4.67 -0.62 -1.31
CA ASP A 102 5.36 0.51 -0.67
C ASP A 102 6.77 0.10 -0.20
N LEU A 103 7.70 1.05 -0.23
CA LEU A 103 9.05 0.87 0.31
C LEU A 103 8.99 0.63 1.83
N ARG A 104 9.43 -0.55 2.30
CA ARG A 104 9.31 -0.98 3.71
C ARG A 104 10.67 -1.09 4.41
N ILE A 105 11.51 -0.09 4.23
CA ILE A 105 12.79 0.05 4.93
C ILE A 105 12.76 1.24 5.90
N PRO A 106 13.70 1.32 6.86
CA PRO A 106 13.87 2.51 7.68
C PRO A 106 13.96 3.80 6.85
N GLU A 107 13.41 4.90 7.37
CA GLU A 107 13.32 6.20 6.68
C GLU A 107 12.42 6.22 5.43
N ASN A 108 11.55 5.22 5.18
CA ASN A 108 10.66 5.22 4.01
C ASN A 108 9.83 6.51 3.85
N ALA A 109 9.40 7.14 4.95
CA ALA A 109 8.66 8.39 4.91
C ALA A 109 9.52 9.54 4.36
N LEU A 110 10.79 9.59 4.73
CA LEU A 110 11.74 10.56 4.20
C LEU A 110 11.98 10.34 2.70
N TYR A 111 12.19 9.09 2.27
CA TYR A 111 12.33 8.77 0.84
C TYR A 111 11.10 9.18 0.01
N GLN A 112 9.90 8.74 0.44
CA GLN A 112 8.70 8.79 -0.37
C GLN A 112 7.87 10.06 -0.16
N ARG A 113 7.68 10.51 1.08
CA ARG A 113 6.75 11.61 1.41
C ARG A 113 7.42 12.97 1.56
N GLU A 114 8.72 12.99 1.85
CA GLU A 114 9.46 14.24 1.98
C GLU A 114 10.23 14.53 0.69
N ILE A 115 11.17 13.67 0.31
CA ILE A 115 12.06 13.91 -0.84
C ILE A 115 11.29 13.82 -2.16
N LEU A 116 10.67 12.66 -2.43
CA LEU A 116 9.98 12.41 -3.70
C LEU A 116 8.81 13.37 -3.92
N ASP A 117 7.90 13.49 -2.95
CA ASP A 117 6.73 14.38 -3.07
C ASP A 117 7.13 15.86 -3.25
N THR A 118 8.18 16.34 -2.55
CA THR A 118 8.65 17.73 -2.69
C THR A 118 9.24 17.99 -4.08
N ALA A 119 10.05 17.07 -4.59
CA ALA A 119 10.63 17.18 -5.92
C ALA A 119 9.54 17.13 -7.00
N LEU A 120 8.57 16.21 -6.88
CA LEU A 120 7.44 16.12 -7.79
C LEU A 120 6.55 17.37 -7.76
N ALA A 121 6.26 17.91 -6.57
CA ALA A 121 5.50 19.15 -6.45
C ALA A 121 6.21 20.33 -7.14
N SER A 122 7.54 20.42 -7.00
CA SER A 122 8.35 21.45 -7.67
C SER A 122 8.35 21.28 -9.19
N PHE A 123 8.43 20.04 -9.67
CA PHE A 123 8.32 19.72 -11.09
C PHE A 123 6.94 20.08 -11.66
N LEU A 124 5.86 19.63 -11.02
CA LEU A 124 4.48 19.86 -11.46
C LEU A 124 4.09 21.35 -11.46
N THR A 125 4.76 22.16 -10.62
CA THR A 125 4.59 23.62 -10.60
C THR A 125 5.55 24.37 -11.52
N GLY A 126 6.39 23.66 -12.29
CA GLY A 126 7.31 24.24 -13.27
C GLY A 126 8.53 24.94 -12.67
N LYS A 127 8.83 24.73 -11.38
CA LYS A 127 9.99 25.36 -10.70
C LYS A 127 11.32 24.73 -11.10
N ILE A 128 11.31 23.44 -11.41
CA ILE A 128 12.48 22.66 -11.82
C ILE A 128 12.15 21.81 -13.05
N THR A 129 13.16 21.50 -13.86
CA THR A 129 13.00 20.61 -15.00
C THR A 129 12.89 19.15 -14.57
N ARG A 130 12.46 18.27 -15.49
CA ARG A 130 12.48 16.83 -15.27
C ARG A 130 13.86 16.34 -14.83
N ASP A 131 14.91 16.76 -15.53
CA ASP A 131 16.26 16.27 -15.26
C ASP A 131 16.76 16.75 -13.88
N GLN A 132 16.46 18.00 -13.50
CA GLN A 132 16.73 18.51 -12.15
C GLN A 132 15.95 17.76 -11.06
N THR A 133 14.71 17.36 -11.37
CA THR A 133 13.87 16.56 -10.45
C THR A 133 14.50 15.20 -10.19
N MET A 134 14.96 14.52 -11.25
CA MET A 134 15.61 13.22 -11.14
C MET A 134 16.93 13.31 -10.35
N GLU A 135 17.76 14.30 -10.68
CA GLU A 135 19.03 14.54 -9.98
C GLU A 135 18.82 14.84 -8.49
N GLN A 136 17.81 15.65 -8.16
CA GLN A 136 17.47 15.95 -6.77
C GLN A 136 17.05 14.70 -6.00
N ILE A 137 16.10 13.93 -6.54
CA ILE A 137 15.62 12.70 -5.90
C ILE A 137 16.76 11.71 -5.70
N GLU A 138 17.56 11.46 -6.75
CA GLU A 138 18.69 10.52 -6.69
C GLU A 138 19.69 10.93 -5.62
N ARG A 139 20.14 12.19 -5.64
CA ARG A 139 21.13 12.71 -4.67
C ARG A 139 20.61 12.58 -3.24
N GLU A 140 19.40 13.03 -2.97
CA GLU A 140 18.86 13.03 -1.61
C GLU A 140 18.56 11.61 -1.12
N TRP A 141 18.09 10.70 -1.98
CA TRP A 141 17.95 9.27 -1.64
C TRP A 141 19.30 8.62 -1.35
N GLU A 142 20.34 8.94 -2.10
CA GLU A 142 21.71 8.48 -1.86
C GLU A 142 22.24 8.96 -0.52
N GLU A 143 21.99 10.22 -0.15
CA GLU A 143 22.35 10.76 1.16
C GLU A 143 21.68 10.00 2.31
N VAL A 144 20.36 9.75 2.23
CA VAL A 144 19.63 8.95 3.23
C VAL A 144 20.21 7.54 3.32
N THR A 145 20.44 6.90 2.17
CA THR A 145 20.95 5.52 2.09
C THR A 145 22.34 5.41 2.72
N ASN A 146 23.21 6.37 2.44
CA ASN A 146 24.57 6.39 2.98
C ASN A 146 24.57 6.69 4.49
N LYS A 147 23.68 7.58 4.96
CA LYS A 147 23.51 7.89 6.38
C LYS A 147 23.00 6.69 7.20
N MET A 148 22.05 5.94 6.65
CA MET A 148 21.49 4.74 7.30
C MET A 148 22.40 3.52 7.20
N GLY A 149 23.35 3.54 6.27
CA GLY A 149 24.22 2.42 5.95
C GLY A 149 23.66 1.62 4.77
N ARG A 150 24.35 1.67 3.63
CA ARG A 150 23.90 1.08 2.37
C ARG A 150 23.63 -0.42 2.47
N ASP A 151 24.54 -1.16 3.09
CA ASP A 151 24.40 -2.61 3.21
C ASP A 151 23.21 -2.99 4.11
N SER A 152 22.94 -2.21 5.16
CA SER A 152 21.77 -2.40 6.02
C SER A 152 20.48 -2.13 5.25
N GLN A 153 20.39 -1.00 4.52
CA GLN A 153 19.21 -0.68 3.72
C GLN A 153 18.97 -1.71 2.62
N LEU A 154 20.03 -2.24 2.00
CA LEU A 154 19.91 -3.31 1.01
C LEU A 154 19.38 -4.59 1.65
N GLN A 155 19.85 -4.95 2.85
CA GLN A 155 19.36 -6.11 3.57
C GLN A 155 17.88 -5.93 3.97
N ASP A 156 17.52 -4.80 4.58
CA ASP A 156 16.14 -4.48 4.95
C ASP A 156 15.21 -4.52 3.72
N TYR A 157 15.69 -4.05 2.56
CA TYR A 157 14.94 -4.11 1.32
C TYR A 157 14.69 -5.55 0.86
N ARG A 158 15.72 -6.40 0.86
CA ARG A 158 15.61 -7.84 0.52
C ARG A 158 14.69 -8.59 1.48
N ASP A 159 14.86 -8.37 2.79
CA ASP A 159 14.02 -8.95 3.83
C ASP A 159 12.57 -8.52 3.65
N SER A 160 12.33 -7.25 3.29
CA SER A 160 10.99 -6.77 3.01
C SER A 160 10.35 -7.56 1.86
N LEU A 161 11.10 -7.86 0.80
CA LEU A 161 10.62 -8.60 -0.37
C LEU A 161 10.52 -10.11 -0.12
N GLY A 162 11.09 -10.62 0.97
CA GLY A 162 11.18 -12.06 1.25
C GLY A 162 12.05 -12.80 0.22
N VAL A 163 13.05 -12.12 -0.33
CA VAL A 163 14.01 -12.69 -1.28
C VAL A 163 15.37 -12.82 -0.60
N GLU A 164 15.98 -14.01 -0.69
CA GLU A 164 17.36 -14.27 -0.24
C GLU A 164 18.37 -13.95 -1.35
#